data_AF-A0A0N0BLH4-F1
#
_entry.id   AF-A0A0N0BLH4-F1
#
_cell.length_a   1.000
_cell.length_b   1.000
_cell.length_c   1.000
_cell.angle_alpha   90.00
_cell.angle_beta   90.00
_cell.angle_gamma   90.00
#
_symmetry.space_group_name_H-M   'P 1'
#
loop_
_entity.id
_entity.type
_entity.pdbx_description
1 polymer ?
#
loop_
_entity_poly.entity_id
_entity_poly.type
_entity_poly.pdbx_seq_one_letter_code
_entity_poly.pdbx_strand_id
1 'polypeptide(L)'
;MRVDRNQLRFNQALLVVLLPLAALWDQPWLVYLLFLLMASQHAPWDLMVALKRLLRVPPAVVEEDPRPHRFARFLGAVFLGLASLFLLLGLKGVGYALALVVALLALINLAFGFCLGCFLYLHLRYARALFTGK
;
A
#
# COMPACT_ATOMS: atom_id res chain seq x y z
N MET A 1 -1.20 -6.93 -20.50
CA MET A 1 -1.10 -5.62 -19.80
C MET A 1 0.21 -5.62 -19.04
N ARG A 2 0.93 -4.49 -18.99
CA ARG A 2 2.29 -4.42 -18.44
C ARG A 2 2.29 -3.64 -17.12
N VAL A 3 2.99 -4.14 -16.11
CA VAL A 3 3.14 -3.53 -14.78
C VAL A 3 4.62 -3.33 -14.48
N ASP A 4 4.95 -2.23 -13.81
CA ASP A 4 6.30 -1.96 -13.34
C ASP A 4 6.53 -2.60 -11.97
N ARG A 5 7.25 -3.73 -11.94
CA ARG A 5 7.55 -4.48 -10.71
C ARG A 5 8.36 -3.65 -9.70
N ASN A 6 9.24 -2.78 -10.20
CA ASN A 6 10.04 -1.90 -9.33
C ASN A 6 9.17 -0.81 -8.68
N GLN A 7 8.09 -0.36 -9.33
CA GLN A 7 7.11 0.53 -8.68
C GLN A 7 6.47 -0.17 -7.47
N LEU A 8 6.15 -1.46 -7.60
CA LEU A 8 5.51 -2.23 -6.54
C LEU A 8 6.45 -2.46 -5.35
N ARG A 9 7.70 -2.85 -5.62
CA ARG A 9 8.76 -3.01 -4.60
C ARG A 9 9.11 -1.69 -3.92
N PHE A 10 9.14 -0.59 -4.67
CA PHE A 10 9.41 0.74 -4.12
C PHE A 10 8.38 1.14 -3.07
N ASN A 11 7.08 0.98 -3.38
CA ASN A 11 6.01 1.25 -2.42
C ASN A 11 6.12 0.35 -1.17
N GLN A 12 6.39 -0.95 -1.34
CA GLN A 12 6.56 -1.86 -0.21
C GLN A 12 7.75 -1.47 0.66
N ALA A 13 8.89 -1.16 0.05
CA ALA A 13 10.09 -0.73 0.76
C ALA A 13 9.84 0.54 1.59
N LEU A 14 9.11 1.52 1.03
CA LEU A 14 8.72 2.72 1.77
C LEU A 14 7.86 2.38 2.99
N LEU A 15 6.84 1.52 2.86
CA LEU A 15 5.98 1.13 3.99
C LEU A 15 6.75 0.34 5.06
N VAL A 16 7.58 -0.61 4.64
CA VAL A 16 8.39 -1.46 5.53
C VAL A 16 9.41 -0.67 6.32
N VAL A 17 10.00 0.36 5.70
CA VAL A 17 11.00 1.20 6.36
C VAL A 17 10.34 2.32 7.16
N LEU A 18 9.51 3.15 6.53
CA LEU A 18 9.05 4.39 7.13
C LEU A 18 8.00 4.20 8.23
N LEU A 19 7.15 3.18 8.19
CA LEU A 19 6.12 2.99 9.23
C LEU A 19 6.71 2.54 10.58
N PRO A 20 7.66 1.58 10.65
CA PRO A 20 8.37 1.29 11.90
C PRO A 20 9.19 2.47 12.40
N LEU A 21 9.87 3.21 11.51
CA LEU A 21 10.59 4.43 11.90
C LEU A 21 9.63 5.47 12.48
N ALA A 22 8.45 5.65 11.87
CA ALA A 22 7.40 6.55 12.38
C ALA A 22 6.94 6.15 13.78
N ALA A 23 6.73 4.86 14.02
CA ALA A 23 6.33 4.35 15.33
C ALA A 23 7.45 4.48 16.38
N LEU A 24 8.72 4.22 16.00
CA LEU A 24 9.86 4.27 16.91
C LEU A 24 10.22 5.69 17.34
N TRP A 25 10.18 6.66 16.41
CA TRP A 25 10.50 8.06 16.68
C TRP A 25 9.28 8.94 17.03
N ASP A 26 8.10 8.34 17.16
CA ASP A 26 6.82 9.03 17.37
C ASP A 26 6.58 10.17 16.36
N GLN A 27 6.76 9.87 15.07
CA GLN A 27 6.61 10.80 13.96
C GLN A 27 5.35 10.49 13.14
N PRO A 28 4.14 10.87 13.62
CA PRO A 28 2.87 10.49 12.99
C PRO A 28 2.69 11.10 11.59
N TRP A 29 3.40 12.19 11.29
CA TRP A 29 3.37 12.83 9.96
C TRP A 29 3.84 11.90 8.84
N LEU A 30 4.72 10.93 9.13
CA LEU A 30 5.16 9.93 8.16
C LEU A 30 4.00 9.01 7.75
N VAL A 31 3.11 8.66 8.69
CA VAL A 31 1.91 7.87 8.41
C VAL A 31 0.96 8.67 7.52
N TYR A 32 0.79 9.96 7.79
CA TYR A 32 -0.04 10.86 6.97
C TYR A 32 0.51 11.01 5.56
N LEU A 33 1.83 11.21 5.43
CA LEU A 33 2.51 11.31 4.15
C LEU A 33 2.31 10.04 3.32
N LEU A 34 2.52 8.87 3.92
CA LEU A 34 2.32 7.58 3.24
C LEU A 34 0.87 7.37 2.84
N PHE A 35 -0.08 7.72 3.70
CA PHE A 35 -1.50 7.72 3.37
C PHE A 35 -1.78 8.56 2.11
N LEU A 36 -1.30 9.80 2.05
CA LEU A 36 -1.48 10.69 0.90
C LEU A 36 -0.84 10.12 -0.36
N LEU A 37 0.39 9.57 -0.25
CA LEU A 37 1.06 8.92 -1.37
C LEU A 37 0.26 7.71 -1.89
N MET A 38 -0.31 6.88 -1.01
CA MET A 38 -1.14 5.74 -1.42
C MET A 38 -2.47 6.20 -2.05
N ALA A 39 -3.11 7.20 -1.44
CA ALA A 39 -4.39 7.77 -1.90
C ALA A 39 -4.28 8.47 -3.26
N SER A 40 -3.11 9.05 -3.57
CA SER A 40 -2.84 9.77 -4.84
C SER A 40 -3.00 8.92 -6.10
N GLN A 41 -3.16 7.60 -6.00
CA GLN A 41 -3.48 6.74 -7.14
C GLN A 41 -4.81 7.10 -7.85
N HIS A 42 -5.71 7.81 -7.17
CA HIS A 42 -6.96 8.30 -7.77
C HIS A 42 -6.82 9.72 -8.35
N ALA A 43 -5.69 10.38 -8.11
CA ALA A 43 -5.43 11.71 -8.64
C ALA A 43 -4.91 11.61 -10.08
N PRO A 44 -5.08 12.66 -10.90
CA PRO A 44 -4.52 12.72 -12.26
C PRO A 44 -2.98 12.66 -12.25
N TRP A 45 -2.35 13.11 -11.16
CA TRP A 45 -0.91 12.98 -10.92
C TRP A 45 -0.65 12.09 -9.72
N ASP A 46 -0.20 10.86 -9.99
CA ASP A 46 0.19 9.92 -8.96
C ASP A 46 1.54 10.35 -8.34
N LEU A 47 1.47 10.86 -7.10
CA LEU A 47 2.64 11.33 -6.36
C LEU A 47 3.67 10.23 -6.14
N MET A 48 3.24 8.97 -6.06
CA MET A 48 4.15 7.83 -5.92
C MET A 48 4.99 7.63 -7.19
N VAL A 49 4.39 7.83 -8.37
CA VAL A 49 5.11 7.76 -9.65
C VAL A 49 6.07 8.94 -9.78
N ALA A 50 5.65 10.14 -9.37
CA ALA A 50 6.52 11.31 -9.32
C ALA A 50 7.72 11.09 -8.39
N LEU A 51 7.50 10.54 -7.20
CA LEU A 51 8.55 10.22 -6.22
C LEU A 51 9.53 9.17 -6.76
N LYS A 52 9.03 8.11 -7.40
CA LYS A 52 9.89 7.12 -8.05
C LYS A 52 10.77 7.75 -9.13
N ARG A 53 10.19 8.61 -9.97
CA ARG A 53 10.91 9.33 -11.03
C ARG A 53 11.98 10.24 -10.45
N LEU A 54 11.66 10.95 -9.37
CA LEU A 54 12.59 11.81 -8.63
C LEU A 54 13.79 11.00 -8.10
N LEU A 55 13.53 9.80 -7.56
CA LEU A 55 14.55 8.88 -7.05
C LEU A 55 15.24 8.03 -8.12
N ARG A 56 14.94 8.28 -9.41
CA ARG A 56 15.58 7.62 -10.57
C ARG A 56 15.57 6.10 -10.51
N VAL A 57 14.54 5.49 -9.90
CA VAL A 57 14.44 4.02 -9.83
C VAL A 57 14.07 3.49 -11.22
N PRO A 58 14.85 2.55 -11.81
CA PRO A 58 14.59 2.06 -13.14
C PRO A 58 13.25 1.29 -13.21
N PRO A 59 12.48 1.41 -14.30
CA PRO A 59 11.29 0.61 -14.50
C PRO A 59 11.67 -0.83 -14.82
N ALA A 60 10.98 -1.79 -14.18
CA ALA A 60 11.11 -3.21 -14.47
C ALA A 60 9.76 -3.71 -14.97
N VAL A 61 9.54 -3.62 -16.28
CA VAL A 61 8.24 -3.89 -16.90
C VAL A 61 8.05 -5.39 -17.05
N VAL A 62 7.00 -5.94 -16.43
CA VAL A 62 6.62 -7.35 -16.46
C VAL A 62 5.17 -7.47 -16.93
N GLU A 63 4.85 -8.58 -17.58
CA GLU A 63 3.52 -8.87 -18.10
C GLU A 63 2.60 -9.39 -16.96
N GLU A 64 1.99 -8.47 -16.22
CA GLU A 64 1.10 -8.74 -15.08
C GLU A 64 -0.15 -7.84 -15.14
N ASP A 65 -1.27 -8.29 -14.57
CA ASP A 65 -2.49 -7.48 -14.51
C ASP A 65 -2.36 -6.36 -13.44
N PRO A 66 -2.50 -5.06 -13.78
CA PRO A 66 -2.42 -3.96 -12.83
C PRO A 66 -3.61 -3.89 -11.84
N ARG A 67 -4.77 -4.49 -12.17
CA ARG A 67 -6.01 -4.38 -11.38
C ARG A 67 -5.87 -4.84 -9.93
N PRO A 68 -5.39 -6.05 -9.63
CA PRO A 68 -5.23 -6.51 -8.24
C PRO A 68 -4.25 -5.65 -7.44
N HIS A 69 -3.21 -5.11 -8.09
CA HIS A 69 -2.24 -4.24 -7.44
C HIS A 69 -2.83 -2.87 -7.04
N ARG A 70 -3.69 -2.28 -7.88
CA ARG A 70 -4.42 -1.05 -7.52
C ARG A 70 -5.36 -1.29 -6.34
N PHE A 71 -6.02 -2.45 -6.31
CA PHE A 71 -6.86 -2.83 -5.16
C PHE A 71 -6.03 -2.96 -3.88
N ALA A 72 -4.89 -3.64 -3.93
CA ALA A 72 -3.99 -3.76 -2.78
C ALA A 72 -3.51 -2.39 -2.28
N ARG A 73 -3.16 -1.48 -3.21
CA ARG A 73 -2.75 -0.10 -2.90
C ARG A 73 -3.90 0.71 -2.27
N PHE A 74 -5.13 0.53 -2.74
CA PHE A 74 -6.32 1.14 -2.13
C PHE A 74 -6.57 0.65 -0.71
N LEU A 75 -6.49 -0.67 -0.50
CA LEU A 75 -6.65 -1.26 0.82
C LEU A 75 -5.61 -0.68 1.80
N GLY A 76 -4.34 -0.58 1.38
CA GLY A 76 -3.29 0.09 2.16
C GLY A 76 -3.63 1.54 2.51
N ALA A 77 -4.17 2.31 1.56
CA ALA A 77 -4.62 3.68 1.82
C ALA A 77 -5.76 3.75 2.85
N VAL A 78 -6.71 2.81 2.82
CA VAL A 78 -7.80 2.74 3.82
C VAL A 78 -7.24 2.50 5.22
N PHE A 79 -6.36 1.50 5.39
CA PHE A 79 -5.75 1.20 6.69
C PHE A 79 -4.89 2.35 7.20
N LEU A 80 -4.07 2.96 6.34
CA LEU A 80 -3.28 4.14 6.73
C LEU A 80 -4.15 5.37 7.00
N GLY A 81 -5.30 5.52 6.33
CA GLY A 81 -6.27 6.58 6.61
C GLY A 81 -6.90 6.41 7.99
N LEU A 82 -7.29 5.18 8.35
CA LEU A 82 -7.77 4.86 9.70
C LEU A 82 -6.68 5.07 10.75
N ALA A 83 -5.46 4.60 10.49
CA ALA A 83 -4.31 4.85 11.36
C ALA A 83 -4.10 6.36 11.56
N SER A 84 -4.18 7.13 10.48
CA SER A 84 -4.04 8.58 10.52
C SER A 84 -5.11 9.24 11.38
N LEU A 85 -6.36 8.81 11.24
CA LEU A 85 -7.49 9.29 12.04
C LEU A 85 -7.27 9.01 13.54
N PHE A 86 -6.86 7.80 13.91
CA PHE A 86 -6.57 7.46 15.31
C PHE A 86 -5.39 8.25 15.88
N LEU A 87 -4.35 8.48 15.09
CA LEU A 87 -3.21 9.34 15.49
C LEU A 87 -3.66 10.78 15.73
N LEU A 88 -4.54 11.33 14.88
CA LEU A 88 -5.09 12.68 15.05
C LEU A 88 -6.01 12.80 16.27
N LEU A 89 -6.72 11.73 16.63
CA LEU A 89 -7.55 11.65 17.83
C LEU A 89 -6.73 11.41 19.11
N GLY A 90 -5.40 11.35 19.03
CA GLY A 90 -4.51 11.10 20.17
C GLY A 90 -4.40 9.63 20.59
N LEU A 91 -5.08 8.71 19.91
CA LEU A 91 -5.04 7.27 20.16
C LEU A 91 -3.81 6.63 19.50
N LYS A 92 -2.62 7.04 19.96
CA LYS A 92 -1.33 6.66 19.35
C LYS A 92 -1.12 5.15 19.26
N GLY A 93 -1.48 4.40 20.29
CA GLY A 93 -1.33 2.94 20.32
C GLY A 93 -2.09 2.25 19.18
N VAL A 94 -3.34 2.64 18.95
CA VAL A 94 -4.17 2.06 17.88
C VAL A 94 -3.68 2.52 16.50
N GLY A 95 -3.32 3.80 16.37
CA GLY A 95 -2.81 4.37 15.13
C GLY A 95 -1.53 3.68 14.66
N TYR A 96 -0.53 3.55 15.52
CA TYR A 96 0.71 2.86 15.18
C TYR A 96 0.53 1.35 15.02
N ALA A 97 -0.35 0.71 15.81
CA ALA A 97 -0.65 -0.71 15.60
C ALA A 97 -1.18 -0.98 14.19
N LEU A 98 -2.12 -0.18 13.70
CA LEU A 98 -2.64 -0.29 12.33
C LEU A 98 -1.54 -0.05 11.28
N ALA A 99 -0.72 0.99 11.48
CA ALA A 99 0.42 1.27 10.60
C ALA A 99 1.41 0.09 10.55
N LEU A 100 1.75 -0.51 11.70
CA LEU A 100 2.67 -1.64 11.77
C LEU A 100 2.08 -2.92 11.13
N VAL A 101 0.78 -3.13 11.21
CA VAL A 101 0.11 -4.22 10.46
C VAL A 101 0.28 -4.02 8.95
N VAL A 102 0.11 -2.80 8.44
CA VAL A 102 0.36 -2.48 7.03
C VAL A 102 1.83 -2.72 6.67
N ALA A 103 2.77 -2.32 7.53
CA ALA A 103 4.20 -2.56 7.34
C ALA A 103 4.53 -4.05 7.28
N LEU A 104 3.94 -4.86 8.17
CA LEU A 104 4.11 -6.31 8.20
C LEU A 104 3.58 -6.97 6.92
N LEU A 105 2.40 -6.58 6.44
CA LEU A 105 1.84 -7.08 5.18
C LEU A 105 2.72 -6.69 3.98
N ALA A 106 3.24 -5.47 3.97
CA ALA A 106 4.19 -5.02 2.96
C ALA A 106 5.51 -5.82 3.00
N LEU A 107 6.00 -6.15 4.21
CA LEU A 107 7.19 -6.96 4.43
C LEU A 107 6.99 -8.38 3.90
N ILE A 108 5.85 -9.00 4.21
CA ILE A 108 5.51 -10.35 3.72
C ILE A 108 5.52 -10.36 2.19
N ASN A 109 4.94 -9.34 1.55
CA ASN A 109 4.93 -9.25 0.10
C ASN A 109 6.35 -9.03 -0.49
N LEU A 110 7.18 -8.25 0.20
CA LEU A 110 8.54 -7.98 -0.25
C LEU A 110 9.46 -9.21 -0.09
N ALA A 111 9.32 -9.96 1.00
CA ALA A 111 10.14 -11.11 1.34
C ALA A 111 9.69 -12.41 0.63
N PHE A 112 8.38 -12.67 0.61
CA PHE A 112 7.82 -13.93 0.09
C PHE A 112 7.15 -13.78 -1.27
N GLY A 113 6.99 -12.55 -1.79
CA GLY A 113 6.23 -12.29 -3.01
C GLY A 113 4.73 -12.50 -2.86
N PHE A 114 4.23 -12.67 -1.63
CA PHE A 114 2.82 -12.92 -1.36
C PHE A 114 2.07 -11.62 -1.05
N CYS A 115 1.22 -11.19 -1.99
CA CYS A 115 0.39 -10.01 -1.83
C CYS A 115 -1.02 -10.39 -1.35
N LEU A 116 -1.29 -10.24 -0.05
CA LEU A 116 -2.60 -10.54 0.54
C LEU A 116 -3.74 -9.76 -0.13
N GLY A 117 -3.52 -8.51 -0.52
CA GLY A 117 -4.51 -7.71 -1.25
C GLY A 117 -4.87 -8.29 -2.61
N CYS A 118 -3.90 -8.84 -3.35
CA CYS A 118 -4.15 -9.53 -4.61
C CYS A 118 -4.94 -10.82 -4.39
N PHE A 119 -4.61 -11.59 -3.34
CA PHE A 119 -5.35 -12.79 -2.96
C PHE A 119 -6.81 -12.48 -2.61
N LEU A 120 -7.04 -11.45 -1.80
CA LEU A 120 -8.39 -11.00 -1.42
C LEU A 120 -9.20 -10.55 -2.63
N TYR A 121 -8.58 -9.83 -3.58
CA TYR A 121 -9.23 -9.40 -4.82
C TYR A 121 -9.72 -10.58 -5.65
N LEU A 122 -8.88 -11.61 -5.82
CA LEU A 122 -9.24 -12.83 -6.53
C LEU A 122 -10.37 -13.56 -5.81
N HIS A 123 -10.28 -13.71 -4.50
CA HIS A 123 -11.31 -14.39 -3.70
C HIS A 123 -12.66 -13.67 -3.77
N LEU A 124 -12.66 -12.33 -3.67
CA LEU A 124 -13.86 -11.49 -3.85
C LEU A 124 -14.44 -11.62 -5.26
N ARG A 125 -13.59 -11.70 -6.29
CA ARG A 125 -14.02 -11.91 -7.68
C ARG A 125 -14.66 -13.29 -7.86
N TYR A 126 -14.08 -14.34 -7.29
CA TYR A 126 -14.65 -15.69 -7.32
C TYR A 126 -15.97 -15.77 -6.56
N ALA A 127 -16.03 -15.20 -5.35
CA ALA A 127 -17.26 -15.13 -4.57
C ALA A 127 -18.37 -14.39 -5.35
N ARG A 128 -18.05 -13.24 -5.96
CA ARG A 128 -19.00 -12.53 -6.83
C ARG A 128 -19.45 -13.39 -7.99
N ALA A 129 -18.57 -14.09 -8.70
CA ALA A 129 -18.97 -14.97 -9.79
C ALA A 129 -20.00 -16.02 -9.33
N LEU A 130 -19.78 -16.64 -8.15
CA LEU A 130 -20.72 -17.57 -7.53
C LEU A 130 -22.08 -16.91 -7.20
N PHE A 131 -22.08 -15.72 -6.61
CA PHE A 131 -23.33 -15.02 -6.25
C PHE A 131 -24.08 -14.44 -7.45
N THR A 132 -23.40 -14.17 -8.57
CA THR A 132 -24.03 -13.58 -9.77
C THR A 132 -24.54 -14.62 -10.76
N GLY A 133 -24.50 -15.92 -10.42
CA GLY A 133 -25.19 -16.98 -11.17
C GLY A 133 -24.83 -17.08 -12.65
N LYS A 134 -23.54 -16.94 -12.98
CA LYS A 134 -23.00 -17.28 -14.31
C LYS A 134 -21.88 -18.30 -14.19
#